data_AF-A0A841P8B4-F1
#
_entry.id   AF-A0A841P8B4-F1
#
_cell.length_a   1.000
_cell.length_b   1.000
_cell.length_c   1.000
_cell.angle_alpha   90.00
_cell.angle_beta   90.00
_cell.angle_gamma   90.00
#
_symmetry.space_group_name_H-M   'P 1'
#
loop_
_entity.id
_entity.type
_entity.pdbx_description
1 polymer ?
#
loop_
_entity_poly.entity_id
_entity_poly.type
_entity_poly.pdbx_seq_one_letter_code
_entity_poly.pdbx_strand_id
1 'polypeptide(L)' 'MDDDLRLKLKELSTSMQTRADELALPGGNTDISALMSGIAVTLEALLVMAEDSRTPRSGPSVEPVTSLS' A
#
# COMPACT_ATOMS: atom_id res chain seq x y z
N MET A 1 10.36 -2.24 -3.61
CA MET A 1 10.04 -0.80 -3.68
C MET A 1 11.17 -0.02 -3.03
N ASP A 2 11.67 1.03 -3.69
CA ASP A 2 12.64 1.95 -3.11
C ASP A 2 11.98 2.86 -2.06
N ASP A 3 12.80 3.46 -1.20
CA ASP A 3 12.33 4.20 -0.04
C ASP A 3 11.74 5.58 -0.43
N ASP A 4 12.19 6.18 -1.54
CA ASP A 4 11.66 7.43 -2.10
C ASP A 4 10.24 7.23 -2.65
N LEU A 5 10.03 6.17 -3.42
CA LEU A 5 8.69 5.77 -3.86
C LEU A 5 7.76 5.46 -2.67
N ARG A 6 8.28 4.88 -1.58
CA ARG A 6 7.50 4.62 -0.36
C ARG A 6 7.02 5.91 0.29
N LEU A 7 7.92 6.87 0.42
CA LEU A 7 7.60 8.18 0.98
C LEU A 7 6.52 8.87 0.14
N LYS A 8 6.70 8.93 -1.19
CA LYS A 8 5.76 9.56 -2.12
C LYS A 8 4.36 8.95 -2.06
N LEU A 9 4.26 7.62 -2.00
CA LEU A 9 2.96 6.94 -1.91
C LEU A 9 2.26 7.22 -0.57
N LYS A 10 3.02 7.33 0.52
CA LYS A 10 2.48 7.68 1.84
C LYS A 10 1.98 9.13 1.90
N GLU A 11 2.76 10.06 1.34
CA GLU A 11 2.36 11.46 1.22
C GLU A 11 1.11 11.61 0.35
N LEU A 12 1.05 10.90 -0.77
CA LEU A 12 -0.10 10.91 -1.66
C LEU A 12 -1.34 10.34 -0.97
N SER A 13 -1.23 9.22 -0.25
CA SER A 13 -2.36 8.66 0.53
C SER A 13 -2.91 9.69 1.52
N THR A 14 -2.02 10.32 2.30
CA THR A 14 -2.40 11.34 3.29
C THR A 14 -3.11 12.53 2.65
N SER A 15 -2.60 12.98 1.50
CA SER A 15 -3.21 14.07 0.72
C SER A 15 -4.60 13.70 0.20
N MET A 16 -4.77 12.50 -0.35
CA MET A 16 -6.07 12.03 -0.84
C MET A 16 -7.08 11.88 0.30
N GLN A 17 -6.68 11.35 1.45
CA GLN A 17 -7.58 11.23 2.60
C GLN A 17 -7.96 12.61 3.17
N THR A 18 -7.01 13.55 3.26
CA THR A 18 -7.29 14.92 3.70
C THR A 18 -8.32 15.58 2.77
N ARG A 19 -8.15 15.41 1.45
CA ARG A 19 -9.10 15.94 0.47
C ARG A 19 -10.47 15.25 0.55
N ALA A 20 -10.49 13.95 0.84
CA ALA A 20 -11.72 13.22 1.11
C ALA A 20 -12.48 13.82 2.29
N ASP A 21 -11.77 14.09 3.39
CA ASP A 21 -12.36 14.64 4.62
C ASP A 21 -12.92 16.05 4.39
N GLU A 22 -12.21 16.91 3.65
CA GLU A 22 -12.70 18.23 3.24
C GLU A 22 -14.00 18.15 2.41
N LEU A 23 -14.05 17.19 1.48
CA LEU A 23 -15.21 16.98 0.60
C LEU A 23 -16.38 16.29 1.28
N ALA A 24 -16.16 15.64 2.43
CA ALA A 24 -17.20 15.03 3.25
C ALA A 24 -17.94 16.04 4.13
N LEU A 25 -17.42 17.27 4.25
CA LEU A 25 -18.09 18.34 5.01
C LEU A 25 -19.44 18.72 4.37
N PRO A 26 -20.38 19.28 5.15
CA PRO A 26 -21.67 19.73 4.62
C PRO A 26 -21.50 20.70 3.44
N GLY A 27 -22.21 20.42 2.34
CA GLY A 27 -22.08 21.19 1.09
C GLY A 27 -20.90 20.76 0.20
N GLY A 28 -20.11 19.77 0.63
CA GLY A 28 -19.08 19.12 -0.18
C GLY A 28 -19.64 18.07 -1.15
N ASN A 29 -18.73 17.40 -1.88
CA ASN A 29 -19.08 16.37 -2.85
C ASN A 29 -18.73 14.98 -2.30
N THR A 30 -19.75 14.27 -1.82
CA THR A 30 -19.61 12.96 -1.19
C THR A 30 -19.12 11.87 -2.14
N ASP A 31 -19.45 11.94 -3.43
CA ASP A 31 -19.01 10.95 -4.42
C ASP A 31 -17.50 11.09 -4.67
N ILE A 32 -17.01 12.33 -4.79
CA ILE A 32 -15.58 12.59 -4.93
C ILE A 32 -14.85 12.29 -3.62
N SER A 33 -15.45 12.60 -2.46
CA SER A 33 -14.90 12.21 -1.15
C SER A 33 -14.65 10.70 -1.08
N ALA A 34 -15.67 9.89 -1.42
CA ALA A 34 -15.55 8.43 -1.43
C ALA A 34 -14.47 7.94 -2.41
N LEU A 35 -14.37 8.54 -3.60
CA LEU A 35 -13.31 8.23 -4.55
C LEU A 35 -11.92 8.53 -3.99
N MET A 36 -11.71 9.71 -3.41
CA MET A 36 -10.43 10.12 -2.84
C MET A 36 -10.02 9.21 -1.66
N SER A 37 -10.95 8.88 -0.78
CA SER A 37 -10.69 7.93 0.32
C SER A 37 -10.36 6.53 -0.20
N GLY A 38 -11.07 6.05 -1.23
CA GLY A 38 -10.76 4.77 -1.88
C GLY A 38 -9.36 4.73 -2.50
N ILE A 39 -8.89 5.84 -3.09
CA ILE A 39 -7.51 5.96 -3.58
C ILE A 39 -6.53 5.90 -2.42
N ALA A 40 -6.75 6.64 -1.32
CA ALA A 40 -5.90 6.60 -0.14
C ALA A 40 -5.73 5.18 0.42
N VAL A 41 -6.84 4.46 0.61
CA VAL A 41 -6.86 3.06 1.07
C VAL A 41 -6.08 2.15 0.11
N THR A 42 -6.24 2.33 -1.20
CA THR A 42 -5.51 1.53 -2.19
C THR A 42 -4.00 1.75 -2.11
N LEU A 43 -3.57 3.00 -1.90
CA LEU A 43 -2.15 3.34 -1.74
C LEU A 43 -1.57 2.72 -0.46
N GLU A 44 -2.32 2.70 0.64
CA GLU A 44 -1.91 2.02 1.87
C GLU A 44 -1.81 0.51 1.69
N ALA A 45 -2.74 -0.12 0.98
CA ALA A 45 -2.67 -1.55 0.67
C ALA A 45 -1.41 -1.90 -0.14
N LEU A 46 -1.05 -1.07 -1.13
CA LEU A 46 0.18 -1.25 -1.90
C LEU A 46 1.44 -1.14 -1.02
N LEU A 47 1.45 -0.21 -0.06
CA LEU A 47 2.54 -0.07 0.90
C LEU A 47 2.69 -1.31 1.79
N VAL A 48 1.59 -1.84 2.33
CA VAL A 48 1.58 -3.07 3.13
C VAL A 48 2.07 -4.27 2.32
N MET A 49 1.60 -4.44 1.10
CA MET A 49 2.05 -5.53 0.22
C MET A 49 3.55 -5.42 -0.12
N ALA A 50 4.04 -4.19 -0.31
CA ALA A 50 5.46 -3.95 -0.56
C ALA A 50 6.33 -4.29 0.67
N GLU A 51 5.82 -4.08 1.89
CA GLU A 51 6.49 -4.47 3.14
C GLU A 51 6.50 -6.00 3.33
N ASP A 52 5.37 -6.66 3.12
CA ASP A 52 5.25 -8.13 3.23
C ASP A 52 6.15 -8.87 2.22
N SER A 53 6.30 -8.31 1.00
CA SER A 53 7.21 -8.85 -0.02
C SER A 53 8.71 -8.77 0.34
N ARG A 54 9.08 -7.93 1.32
CA ARG A 54 10.48 -7.73 1.74
C ARG A 54 10.93 -8.75 2.78
N THR A 55 10.00 -9.39 3.50
CA THR A 55 10.32 -10.51 4.39
C THR A 55 10.38 -11.82 3.60
N PRO A 56 11.54 -12.50 3.52
CA PRO A 56 11.59 -13.83 2.94
C PRO A 56 10.65 -14.71 3.76
N ARG A 57 9.63 -15.26 3.10
CA ARG A 57 8.79 -16.30 3.69
C ARG A 57 9.74 -17.42 4.10
N SER A 58 10.01 -17.53 5.40
CA SER A 58 10.92 -18.54 5.96
C SER A 58 10.21 -19.89 5.88
N GLY A 59 10.07 -20.42 4.66
CA GLY A 59 9.66 -21.79 4.42
C GLY A 59 10.85 -22.72 4.68
N PRO A 60 10.59 -23.97 5.07
CA PRO A 60 11.66 -24.92 5.36
C PRO A 60 12.59 -25.04 4.14
N SER A 61 13.89 -24.84 4.38
CA SER A 61 14.95 -24.98 3.38
C SER A 61 14.94 -26.42 2.88
N VAL A 62 14.49 -26.63 1.65
CA VAL A 62 14.61 -27.94 1.01
C VAL A 62 16.06 -28.09 0.58
N GLU A 63 16.84 -28.85 1.36
CA GLU A 63 18.21 -29.20 0.99
C GLU A 63 18.22 -29.87 -0.40
N PRO A 64 19.15 -29.49 -1.29
CA PRO A 64 19.26 -30.12 -2.59
C PRO A 64 19.72 -31.57 -2.39
N VAL A 65 18.87 -32.52 -2.79
CA VAL A 65 19.26 -33.92 -2.88
C VAL A 65 20.34 -34.01 -3.95
N THR A 66 21.60 -34.08 -3.51
CA THR A 66 22.74 -34.45 -4.34
C THR A 66 22.50 -35.87 -4.85
N SER A 67 21.99 -35.99 -6.07
CA SER A 67 21.98 -37.25 -6.80
C SER A 67 23.43 -37.66 -7.09
N LEU A 68 24.01 -38.40 -6.15
CA LEU A 68 25.11 -39.31 -6.41
C LEU A 68 24.55 -40.54 -7.12
N SER A 69 24.92 -40.73 -8.40
CA SER A 69 25.34 -42.00 -9.04
C SER A 69 25.22 -41.90 -10.55
#